data_AF-A0A952CB71-F1
#
_entry.id   AF-A0A952CB71-F1
#
_cell.length_a   1.000
_cell.length_b   1.000
_cell.length_c   1.000
_cell.angle_alpha   90.00
_cell.angle_beta   90.00
_cell.angle_gamma   90.00
#
_symmetry.space_group_name_H-M   'P 1'
#
loop_
_entity.id
_entity.type
_entity.pdbx_description
1 polymer ?
#
loop_
_entity_poly.entity_id
_entity_poly.type
_entity_poly.pdbx_seq_one_letter_code
_entity_poly.pdbx_strand_id
1 'polypeptide(L)'
;MFAWAVCAITPMSQLPRLLPGLLSLVLCLGVMPAGFAATEPTKHPPEVRGTKVNGAYDGPVEIWLPTGVKQAAGKFNQGQPDGVWTFWDSGGTRIAELTYRDGTFAGSVISWHGTAAGPRDRGKLRLRGSFMDGMWHGSLLTYYPDGRMRSERVYNEDNLTGAFANNPQGRPLDSDAALKIAAEDENQDNAFVDTLDNFLRRWAVNPPAVP
;
A
#
# COMPACT_ATOMS: atom_id res chain seq x y z
N MET A 1 -38.93 30.59 12.23
CA MET A 1 -39.15 30.55 10.76
C MET A 1 -38.42 29.32 10.23
N PHE A 2 -39.14 28.24 9.96
CA PHE A 2 -38.60 27.04 9.32
C PHE A 2 -39.05 27.06 7.86
N ALA A 3 -38.11 27.11 6.91
CA ALA A 3 -38.37 26.95 5.50
C ALA A 3 -37.87 25.58 5.04
N TRP A 4 -38.80 24.75 4.57
CA TRP A 4 -38.52 23.47 3.91
C TRP A 4 -38.17 23.73 2.44
N ALA A 5 -37.06 23.17 1.95
CA ALA A 5 -36.76 23.11 0.53
C ALA A 5 -37.08 21.72 -0.01
N VAL A 6 -38.09 21.65 -0.86
CA VAL A 6 -38.51 20.46 -1.61
C VAL A 6 -37.58 20.30 -2.82
N CYS A 7 -36.93 19.14 -2.95
CA CYS A 7 -36.09 18.79 -4.08
C CYS A 7 -36.97 18.38 -5.27
N ALA A 8 -36.91 19.12 -6.37
CA ALA A 8 -37.65 18.81 -7.60
C ALA A 8 -36.90 17.76 -8.42
N ILE A 9 -37.59 16.68 -8.78
CA ILE A 9 -37.13 15.62 -9.68
C ILE A 9 -37.36 16.11 -11.11
N THR A 10 -36.30 16.28 -11.90
CA THR A 10 -36.40 16.52 -13.34
C THR A 10 -36.44 15.18 -14.11
N PRO A 11 -37.34 15.02 -15.10
CA PRO A 11 -37.51 13.76 -15.83
C PRO A 11 -36.43 13.54 -16.90
N MET A 12 -36.07 12.26 -17.02
CA MET A 12 -35.00 11.68 -17.84
C MET A 12 -35.38 11.65 -19.33
N SER A 13 -35.27 12.76 -20.08
CA SER A 13 -35.50 12.71 -21.54
C SER A 13 -34.76 13.75 -22.39
N GLN A 14 -33.76 14.46 -21.87
CA GLN A 14 -32.94 15.38 -22.67
C GLN A 14 -31.47 15.32 -22.19
N LEU A 15 -30.71 14.33 -22.68
CA LEU A 15 -29.24 14.35 -22.58
C LEU A 15 -28.68 14.26 -24.01
N PRO A 16 -27.81 15.20 -24.44
CA PRO A 16 -27.17 15.12 -25.74
C PRO A 16 -26.20 13.93 -25.79
N ARG A 17 -26.17 13.24 -26.94
CA ARG A 17 -25.28 12.11 -27.23
C ARG A 17 -23.82 12.56 -27.09
N LEU A 18 -23.15 12.11 -26.04
CA LEU A 18 -21.72 12.29 -25.86
C LEU A 18 -20.95 11.41 -26.86
N LEU A 19 -19.94 12.00 -27.50
CA LEU A 19 -19.01 11.36 -28.43
C LEU A 19 -18.30 10.15 -27.78
N PRO A 20 -18.05 9.04 -28.50
CA PRO A 20 -17.35 7.90 -27.96
C PRO A 20 -15.85 8.19 -28.01
N GLY A 21 -15.31 8.77 -26.95
CA GLY A 21 -13.90 9.15 -26.92
C GLY A 21 -13.47 9.80 -25.62
N LEU A 22 -13.77 9.19 -24.48
CA LEU A 22 -13.21 9.52 -23.16
C LEU A 22 -13.59 8.42 -22.15
N LEU A 23 -13.29 7.17 -22.50
CA LEU A 23 -13.35 6.02 -21.60
C LEU A 23 -11.94 5.45 -21.43
N SER A 24 -11.09 6.27 -20.82
CA SER A 24 -9.99 5.79 -19.99
C SER A 24 -9.91 6.74 -18.81
N LEU A 25 -10.97 6.70 -18.01
CA LEU A 25 -10.85 7.01 -16.59
C LEU A 25 -9.81 6.01 -16.07
N VAL A 26 -8.57 6.48 -15.95
CA VAL A 26 -7.52 5.79 -15.24
C VAL A 26 -8.11 5.47 -13.88
N LEU A 27 -8.32 4.18 -13.61
CA LEU A 27 -8.49 3.67 -12.26
C LEU A 27 -7.17 3.96 -11.50
N CYS A 28 -6.93 5.22 -11.17
CA CYS A 28 -6.33 5.55 -9.87
C CYS A 28 -7.45 5.25 -8.88
N LEU A 29 -7.74 3.98 -8.67
CA LEU A 29 -8.45 3.57 -7.47
C LEU A 29 -7.47 3.86 -6.33
N GLY A 30 -7.54 5.11 -5.86
CA GLY A 30 -7.31 5.46 -4.48
C GLY A 30 -8.19 4.55 -3.65
N VAL A 31 -7.64 3.40 -3.34
CA VAL A 31 -8.19 2.46 -2.40
C VAL A 31 -6.98 2.19 -1.52
N MET A 32 -6.90 2.93 -0.41
CA MET A 32 -6.41 2.31 0.83
C MET A 32 -6.89 0.88 0.76
N PRO A 33 -6.02 -0.15 0.81
CA PRO A 33 -6.50 -1.51 0.63
C PRO A 33 -7.68 -1.69 1.57
N ALA A 34 -8.88 -1.77 1.00
CA ALA A 34 -10.13 -1.79 1.77
C ALA A 34 -10.21 -3.06 2.65
N GLY A 35 -9.16 -3.88 2.63
CA GLY A 35 -8.94 -5.05 3.48
C GLY A 35 -7.76 -4.94 4.46
N PHE A 36 -7.15 -3.77 4.68
CA PHE A 36 -6.28 -3.53 5.86
C PHE A 36 -6.92 -2.58 6.87
N ALA A 37 -7.87 -1.74 6.42
CA ALA A 37 -8.81 -1.10 7.32
C ALA A 37 -9.54 -2.19 8.10
N ALA A 38 -9.55 -2.04 9.43
CA ALA A 38 -10.20 -2.95 10.36
C ALA A 38 -11.59 -3.32 9.82
N THR A 39 -11.75 -4.58 9.41
CA THR A 39 -13.07 -5.20 9.28
C THR A 39 -13.82 -4.96 10.59
N GLU A 40 -15.15 -4.83 10.53
CA GLU A 40 -16.08 -4.66 11.66
C GLU A 40 -15.54 -5.23 12.97
N PRO A 41 -15.72 -4.57 14.12
CA PRO A 41 -15.13 -4.98 15.39
C PRO A 41 -15.44 -6.45 15.65
N THR A 42 -14.48 -7.31 15.32
CA THR A 42 -14.59 -8.73 15.56
C THR A 42 -14.60 -8.85 17.07
N LYS A 43 -15.54 -9.64 17.61
CA LYS A 43 -15.62 -9.88 19.07
C LYS A 43 -14.30 -10.43 19.66
N HIS A 44 -13.38 -10.85 18.81
CA HIS A 44 -12.08 -11.40 19.16
C HIS A 44 -10.95 -10.55 18.56
N PRO A 45 -9.88 -10.27 19.32
CA PRO A 45 -8.67 -9.65 18.78
C PRO A 45 -7.96 -10.59 17.80
N PRO A 46 -7.09 -10.06 16.92
CA PRO A 46 -6.22 -10.89 16.08
C PRO A 46 -5.40 -11.88 16.92
N GLU A 47 -5.20 -13.09 16.37
CA GLU A 47 -4.39 -14.14 16.97
C GLU A 47 -2.94 -13.95 16.54
N VAL A 48 -2.01 -13.93 17.50
CA VAL A 48 -0.58 -13.84 17.23
C VAL A 48 0.11 -15.12 17.70
N ARG A 49 0.80 -15.79 16.77
CA ARG A 49 1.56 -17.01 17.02
C ARG A 49 3.04 -16.66 16.99
N GLY A 50 3.72 -16.87 18.11
CA GLY A 50 5.14 -16.57 18.24
C GLY A 50 5.63 -16.80 19.67
N THR A 51 6.95 -16.83 19.84
CA THR A 51 7.58 -16.97 21.16
C THR A 51 7.90 -15.59 21.73
N LYS A 52 7.71 -15.43 23.04
CA LYS A 52 8.14 -14.23 23.76
C LYS A 52 9.30 -14.54 24.70
N VAL A 53 10.31 -13.68 24.68
CA VAL A 53 11.44 -13.66 25.61
C VAL A 53 11.40 -12.33 26.36
N ASN A 54 11.36 -12.38 27.70
CA ASN A 54 11.25 -11.18 28.56
C ASN A 54 10.08 -10.25 28.20
N GLY A 55 8.96 -10.81 27.74
CA GLY A 55 7.76 -10.05 27.33
C GLY A 55 7.77 -9.52 25.89
N ALA A 56 8.90 -9.63 25.19
CA ALA A 56 9.08 -9.23 23.78
C ALA A 56 8.97 -10.41 22.83
N TYR A 57 8.40 -10.25 21.63
CA TYR A 57 8.50 -11.30 20.61
C TYR A 57 9.95 -11.48 20.14
N ASP A 58 10.37 -12.73 20.01
CA ASP A 58 11.71 -13.10 19.54
C ASP A 58 11.62 -14.37 18.68
N GLY A 59 12.13 -14.30 17.46
CA GLY A 59 12.02 -15.33 16.43
C GLY A 59 10.79 -15.17 15.53
N PRO A 60 10.39 -16.25 14.84
CA PRO A 60 9.28 -16.23 13.88
C PRO A 60 7.94 -15.87 14.53
N VAL A 61 7.18 -14.99 13.87
CA VAL A 61 5.84 -14.57 14.30
C VAL A 61 4.88 -14.58 13.12
N GLU A 62 3.65 -15.02 13.37
CA GLU A 62 2.52 -14.91 12.46
C GLU A 62 1.36 -14.19 13.14
N ILE A 63 0.69 -13.30 12.41
CA ILE A 63 -0.47 -12.54 12.86
C ILE A 63 -1.66 -12.92 11.97
N TRP A 64 -2.75 -13.31 12.60
CA TRP A 64 -3.95 -13.87 11.96
C TRP A 64 -5.20 -13.08 12.36
N LEU A 65 -6.08 -12.82 11.41
CA LEU A 65 -7.43 -12.36 11.69
C LEU A 65 -8.20 -13.46 12.46
N PRO A 66 -9.20 -13.08 13.27
CA PRO A 66 -10.11 -14.05 13.89
C PRO A 66 -10.84 -14.95 12.90
N THR A 67 -10.94 -14.51 11.64
CA THR A 67 -11.50 -15.27 10.53
C THR A 67 -10.57 -16.40 10.04
N GLY A 68 -9.35 -16.51 10.56
CA GLY A 68 -8.34 -17.47 10.13
C GLY A 68 -7.52 -17.02 8.92
N VAL A 69 -7.69 -15.77 8.46
CA VAL A 69 -6.89 -15.19 7.37
C VAL A 69 -5.60 -14.62 7.93
N LYS A 70 -4.45 -15.04 7.40
CA LYS A 70 -3.13 -14.47 7.75
C LYS A 70 -3.09 -13.00 7.37
N GLN A 71 -2.58 -12.12 8.24
CA GLN A 71 -2.35 -10.70 7.94
C GLN A 71 -0.89 -10.36 7.76
N ALA A 72 -0.02 -10.95 8.58
CA ALA A 72 1.41 -10.73 8.49
C ALA A 72 2.20 -11.93 9.02
N ALA A 73 3.41 -12.09 8.52
CA ALA A 73 4.36 -13.09 9.02
C ALA A 73 5.78 -12.62 8.74
N GLY A 74 6.67 -12.91 9.68
CA GLY A 74 8.07 -12.52 9.62
C GLY A 74 8.76 -12.97 10.89
N LYS A 75 9.76 -12.22 11.33
CA LYS A 75 10.42 -12.45 12.62
C LYS A 75 10.62 -11.16 13.38
N PHE A 76 10.62 -11.28 14.70
CA PHE A 76 11.12 -10.24 15.59
C PHE A 76 12.50 -10.64 16.10
N ASN A 77 13.36 -9.66 16.34
CA ASN A 77 14.61 -9.81 17.06
C ASN A 77 14.56 -8.83 18.24
N GLN A 78 14.61 -9.34 19.48
CA GLN A 78 14.52 -8.52 20.69
C GLN A 78 13.33 -7.54 20.70
N GLY A 79 12.17 -7.97 20.20
CA GLY A 79 10.96 -7.14 20.13
C GLY A 79 10.89 -6.13 18.99
N GLN A 80 11.87 -6.11 18.08
CA GLN A 80 11.86 -5.28 16.86
C GLN A 80 11.67 -6.12 15.60
N PRO A 81 10.91 -5.65 14.58
CA PRO A 81 10.81 -6.34 13.30
C PRO A 81 12.19 -6.55 12.67
N ASP A 82 12.46 -7.77 12.19
CA ASP A 82 13.73 -8.09 11.54
C ASP A 82 13.52 -9.01 10.33
N GLY A 83 14.38 -8.89 9.32
CA GLY A 83 14.29 -9.66 8.08
C GLY A 83 13.05 -9.34 7.25
N VAL A 84 12.63 -10.29 6.41
CA VAL A 84 11.49 -10.09 5.50
C VAL A 84 10.18 -10.32 6.24
N TRP A 85 9.32 -9.31 6.21
CA TRP A 85 7.93 -9.35 6.62
C TRP A 85 7.02 -9.41 5.41
N THR A 86 6.15 -10.39 5.36
CA THR A 86 5.11 -10.53 4.33
C THR A 86 3.76 -10.11 4.89
N PHE A 87 2.96 -9.42 4.08
CA PHE A 87 1.63 -8.94 4.44
C PHE A 87 0.57 -9.44 3.47
N TRP A 88 -0.61 -9.70 4.00
CA TRP A 88 -1.79 -10.14 3.28
C TRP A 88 -2.98 -9.25 3.64
N ASP A 89 -3.89 -9.04 2.68
CA ASP A 89 -5.16 -8.38 2.95
C ASP A 89 -6.21 -9.32 3.56
N SER A 90 -7.35 -8.77 3.96
CA SER A 90 -8.48 -9.54 4.52
C SER A 90 -9.05 -10.62 3.61
N GLY A 91 -8.77 -10.58 2.30
CA GLY A 91 -9.13 -11.62 1.34
C GLY A 91 -8.07 -12.71 1.19
N GLY A 92 -6.98 -12.64 1.97
CA GLY A 92 -5.86 -13.60 1.93
C GLY A 92 -4.91 -13.39 0.75
N THR A 93 -5.00 -12.27 0.04
CA THR A 93 -4.06 -11.97 -1.04
C THR A 93 -2.82 -11.31 -0.46
N ARG A 94 -1.63 -11.78 -0.83
CA ARG A 94 -0.37 -11.13 -0.50
C ARG A 94 -0.31 -9.74 -1.14
N ILE A 95 -0.06 -8.72 -0.32
CA ILE A 95 -0.04 -7.31 -0.75
C ILE A 95 1.32 -6.65 -0.61
N ALA A 96 2.20 -7.14 0.26
CA ALA A 96 3.53 -6.57 0.42
C ALA A 96 4.55 -7.54 1.01
N GLU A 97 5.82 -7.28 0.70
CA GLU A 97 6.99 -7.76 1.41
C GLU A 97 7.87 -6.55 1.71
N LEU A 98 8.22 -6.39 2.99
CA LEU A 98 9.09 -5.33 3.49
C LEU A 98 10.28 -5.97 4.22
N THR A 99 11.48 -5.46 3.95
CA THR A 99 12.68 -5.94 4.62
C THR A 99 13.05 -5.00 5.75
N TYR A 100 13.26 -5.56 6.92
CA TYR A 100 13.66 -4.85 8.12
C TYR A 100 15.04 -5.28 8.57
N ARG A 101 15.75 -4.37 9.23
CA ARG A 101 16.96 -4.64 10.01
C ARG A 101 16.90 -3.77 11.26
N ASP A 102 17.03 -4.40 12.42
CA ASP A 102 17.04 -3.73 13.72
C ASP A 102 15.82 -2.79 13.94
N GLY A 103 14.65 -3.18 13.44
CA GLY A 103 13.39 -2.42 13.60
C GLY A 103 13.15 -1.29 12.60
N THR A 104 14.06 -1.11 11.63
CA THR A 104 13.99 -0.07 10.59
C THR A 104 13.93 -0.71 9.21
N PHE A 105 13.30 -0.04 8.22
CA PHE A 105 13.32 -0.51 6.84
C PHE A 105 14.74 -0.57 6.29
N ALA A 106 15.11 -1.74 5.76
CA ALA A 106 16.44 -1.96 5.19
C ALA A 106 16.36 -3.06 4.13
N GLY A 107 16.57 -2.70 2.86
CA GLY A 107 16.54 -3.62 1.73
C GLY A 107 15.24 -3.56 0.94
N SER A 108 14.81 -4.69 0.38
CA SER A 108 13.75 -4.70 -0.62
C SER A 108 12.36 -4.36 -0.06
N VAL A 109 11.59 -3.65 -0.88
CA VAL A 109 10.14 -3.54 -0.78
C VAL A 109 9.52 -3.97 -2.10
N ILE A 110 8.51 -4.83 -2.00
CA ILE A 110 7.71 -5.28 -3.13
C ILE A 110 6.25 -5.23 -2.72
N SER A 111 5.37 -4.72 -3.57
CA SER A 111 3.92 -4.77 -3.32
C SER A 111 3.16 -5.28 -4.54
N TRP A 112 1.99 -5.86 -4.26
CA TRP A 112 1.08 -6.40 -5.25
C TRP A 112 -0.32 -5.82 -5.06
N HIS A 113 -1.09 -5.84 -6.13
CA HIS A 113 -2.51 -5.50 -6.07
C HIS A 113 -3.26 -6.52 -5.19
N GLY A 114 -4.00 -6.01 -4.20
CA GLY A 114 -4.82 -6.83 -3.32
C GLY A 114 -6.15 -7.28 -3.93
N THR A 115 -6.94 -7.95 -3.12
CA THR A 115 -8.30 -8.43 -3.34
C THR A 115 -9.22 -7.35 -3.92
N ALA A 116 -9.09 -6.10 -3.45
CA ALA A 116 -9.90 -4.95 -3.86
C ALA A 116 -9.67 -4.52 -5.33
N ALA A 117 -8.53 -4.88 -5.94
CA ALA A 117 -8.30 -4.63 -7.37
C ALA A 117 -9.15 -5.55 -8.28
N GLY A 118 -9.90 -6.49 -7.70
CA GLY A 118 -10.71 -7.44 -8.43
C GLY A 118 -9.91 -8.64 -8.94
N PRO A 119 -10.59 -9.68 -9.44
CA PRO A 119 -9.97 -10.96 -9.79
C PRO A 119 -8.97 -10.85 -10.96
N ARG A 120 -9.09 -9.82 -11.81
CA ARG A 120 -8.20 -9.63 -12.96
C ARG A 120 -6.83 -9.11 -12.57
N ASP A 121 -6.75 -8.27 -11.53
CA ASP A 121 -5.53 -7.55 -11.19
C ASP A 121 -4.92 -7.99 -9.86
N ARG A 122 -5.67 -8.72 -9.03
CA ARG A 122 -5.18 -9.33 -7.79
C ARG A 122 -3.89 -10.12 -7.99
N GLY A 123 -2.92 -9.91 -7.11
CA GLY A 123 -1.63 -10.58 -7.11
C GLY A 123 -0.66 -10.09 -8.16
N LYS A 124 -1.02 -9.09 -8.99
CA LYS A 124 -0.09 -8.50 -9.95
C LYS A 124 0.85 -7.51 -9.28
N LEU A 125 2.09 -7.49 -9.75
CA LEU A 125 3.13 -6.60 -9.23
C LEU A 125 2.68 -5.14 -9.40
N ARG A 126 2.75 -4.39 -8.30
CA ARG A 126 2.40 -2.97 -8.25
C ARG A 126 3.66 -2.11 -8.19
N LEU A 127 4.56 -2.47 -7.27
CA LEU A 127 5.77 -1.69 -6.99
C LEU A 127 6.92 -2.58 -6.55
N ARG A 128 8.14 -2.18 -6.90
CA ARG A 128 9.39 -2.75 -6.39
C ARG A 128 10.44 -1.65 -6.20
N GLY A 129 11.13 -1.67 -5.06
CA GLY A 129 12.27 -0.79 -4.79
C GLY A 129 13.06 -1.25 -3.58
N SER A 130 13.81 -0.33 -3.00
CA SER A 130 14.62 -0.58 -1.81
C SER A 130 14.65 0.60 -0.85
N PHE A 131 14.83 0.25 0.43
CA PHE A 131 15.17 1.17 1.51
C PHE A 131 16.63 1.00 1.92
N MET A 132 17.26 2.09 2.35
CA MET A 132 18.53 2.10 3.07
C MET A 132 18.38 3.02 4.28
N ASP A 133 18.65 2.51 5.47
CA ASP A 133 18.54 3.23 6.74
C ASP A 133 17.20 3.96 6.94
N GLY A 134 16.10 3.31 6.57
CA GLY A 134 14.74 3.84 6.72
C GLY A 134 14.24 4.71 5.57
N MET A 135 15.11 5.08 4.62
CA MET A 135 14.80 6.01 3.53
C MET A 135 14.77 5.30 2.18
N TRP A 136 13.99 5.82 1.22
CA TRP A 136 13.99 5.28 -0.15
C TRP A 136 15.40 5.39 -0.75
N HIS A 137 15.85 4.33 -1.42
CA HIS A 137 17.18 4.29 -2.00
C HIS A 137 17.20 3.58 -3.35
N GLY A 138 17.88 4.19 -4.33
CA GLY A 138 17.98 3.69 -5.68
C GLY A 138 16.67 3.83 -6.46
N SER A 139 16.42 2.89 -7.38
CA SER A 139 15.23 2.93 -8.23
C SER A 139 14.01 2.33 -7.54
N LEU A 140 12.92 3.10 -7.53
CA LEU A 140 11.58 2.69 -7.16
C LEU A 140 10.71 2.63 -8.42
N LEU A 141 10.30 1.42 -8.78
CA LEU A 141 9.57 1.12 -10.00
C LEU A 141 8.11 0.81 -9.68
N THR A 142 7.19 1.43 -10.42
CA THR A 142 5.76 1.07 -10.41
C THR A 142 5.32 0.50 -11.75
N TYR A 143 4.27 -0.33 -11.71
CA TYR A 143 3.79 -1.07 -12.87
C TYR A 143 2.28 -0.89 -13.05
N TYR A 144 1.84 -0.91 -14.30
CA TYR A 144 0.45 -1.10 -14.63
C TYR A 144 0.02 -2.55 -14.34
N PRO A 145 -1.28 -2.82 -14.17
CA PRO A 145 -1.79 -4.17 -14.00
C PRO A 145 -1.57 -5.09 -15.23
N ASP A 146 -1.07 -4.62 -16.36
CA ASP A 146 -0.65 -5.49 -17.46
C ASP A 146 0.85 -5.86 -17.40
N GLY A 147 1.56 -5.39 -16.38
CA GLY A 147 2.99 -5.63 -16.16
C GLY A 147 3.91 -4.61 -16.82
N ARG A 148 3.40 -3.66 -17.60
CA ARG A 148 4.23 -2.59 -18.18
C ARG A 148 4.67 -1.60 -17.11
N MET A 149 5.90 -1.11 -17.22
CA MET A 149 6.43 -0.09 -16.31
C MET A 149 5.65 1.22 -16.46
N ARG A 150 5.11 1.70 -15.33
CA ARG A 150 4.36 2.95 -15.23
C ARG A 150 5.27 4.12 -14.85
N SER A 151 6.06 4.00 -13.80
CA SER A 151 6.97 5.06 -13.37
C SER A 151 8.24 4.52 -12.74
N GLU A 152 9.29 5.32 -12.81
CA GLU A 152 10.54 5.14 -12.06
C GLU A 152 10.84 6.43 -11.30
N ARG A 153 11.15 6.30 -10.01
CA ARG A 153 11.73 7.35 -9.19
C ARG A 153 13.10 6.90 -8.71
N VAL A 154 14.09 7.78 -8.76
CA VAL A 154 15.47 7.47 -8.35
C VAL A 154 15.83 8.32 -7.15
N TYR A 155 16.14 7.66 -6.03
CA TYR A 155 16.47 8.33 -4.77
C TYR A 155 17.94 8.17 -4.41
N ASN A 156 18.55 9.27 -3.97
CA ASN A 156 19.87 9.29 -3.35
C ASN A 156 19.81 10.08 -2.03
N GLU A 157 20.14 9.42 -0.91
CA GLU A 157 20.02 10.02 0.44
C GLU A 157 18.65 10.69 0.65
N ASP A 158 17.57 9.97 0.31
CA ASP A 158 16.17 10.43 0.37
C ASP A 158 15.78 11.55 -0.61
N ASN A 159 16.73 12.08 -1.37
CA ASN A 159 16.45 13.10 -2.38
C ASN A 159 16.06 12.45 -3.72
N LEU A 160 14.92 12.90 -4.28
CA LEU A 160 14.52 12.53 -5.63
C LEU A 160 15.48 13.14 -6.66
N THR A 161 16.27 12.30 -7.32
CA THR A 161 17.25 12.68 -8.34
C THR A 161 16.78 12.47 -9.77
N GLY A 162 15.74 11.64 -9.95
CA GLY A 162 15.17 11.36 -11.26
C GLY A 162 13.73 10.88 -11.18
N ALA A 163 12.90 11.30 -12.13
CA ALA A 163 11.53 10.85 -12.30
C ALA A 163 11.26 10.57 -13.77
N PHE A 164 10.68 9.41 -14.05
CA PHE A 164 10.24 9.00 -15.37
C PHE A 164 8.87 8.36 -15.26
N ALA A 165 8.01 8.58 -16.26
CA ALA A 165 6.71 7.94 -16.32
C ALA A 165 6.30 7.64 -17.76
N ASN A 166 5.56 6.54 -17.94
CA ASN A 166 4.87 6.21 -19.16
C ASN A 166 3.36 6.44 -18.99
N ASN A 167 2.66 6.63 -20.09
CA ASN A 167 1.22 6.48 -20.15
C ASN A 167 0.82 4.99 -20.23
N PRO A 168 -0.49 4.65 -20.13
CA PRO A 168 -0.96 3.27 -20.23
C PRO A 168 -0.72 2.61 -21.59
N GLN A 169 -0.25 3.32 -22.61
CA GLN A 169 0.15 2.74 -23.90
C GLN A 169 1.66 2.44 -23.95
N GLY A 170 2.40 2.75 -22.88
CA GLY A 170 3.86 2.57 -22.80
C GLY A 170 4.63 3.71 -23.47
N ARG A 171 3.99 4.86 -23.73
CA ARG A 171 4.68 6.04 -24.27
C ARG A 171 5.21 6.90 -23.13
N PRO A 172 6.47 7.36 -23.18
CA PRO A 172 7.00 8.30 -22.19
C PRO A 172 6.16 9.57 -22.09
N LEU A 173 5.99 10.06 -20.87
CA LEU A 173 5.42 11.37 -20.57
C LEU A 173 6.53 12.43 -20.53
N ASP A 174 6.15 13.69 -20.67
CA ASP A 174 7.07 14.81 -20.45
C ASP A 174 7.50 14.92 -18.96
N SER A 175 8.56 15.68 -18.72
CA SER A 175 9.16 15.82 -17.39
C SER A 175 8.20 16.39 -16.35
N ASP A 176 7.35 17.36 -16.72
CA ASP A 176 6.42 17.99 -15.78
C ASP A 176 5.32 17.00 -15.35
N ALA A 177 4.80 16.22 -16.29
CA ALA A 177 3.85 15.15 -16.02
C ALA A 177 4.48 14.04 -15.18
N ALA A 178 5.73 13.65 -15.48
CA ALA A 178 6.45 12.64 -14.71
C ALA A 178 6.71 13.10 -13.25
N LEU A 179 7.07 14.37 -13.04
CA LEU A 179 7.27 14.94 -11.69
C LEU A 179 5.97 15.01 -10.90
N LYS A 180 4.85 15.37 -11.53
CA LYS A 180 3.53 15.32 -10.87
C LYS A 180 3.15 13.91 -10.43
N ILE A 181 3.37 12.92 -11.30
CA ILE A 181 3.11 11.51 -10.97
C ILE A 181 4.03 11.08 -9.83
N ALA A 182 5.30 11.46 -9.87
CA ALA A 182 6.27 11.11 -8.83
C ALA A 182 5.83 11.64 -7.45
N ALA A 183 5.41 12.90 -7.36
CA ALA A 183 4.95 13.51 -6.11
C ALA A 183 3.68 12.83 -5.55
N GLU A 184 2.73 12.49 -6.42
CA GLU A 184 1.50 11.78 -6.00
C GLU A 184 1.81 10.35 -5.53
N ASP A 185 2.60 9.60 -6.32
CA ASP A 185 2.98 8.24 -5.98
C ASP A 185 3.76 8.19 -4.66
N GLU A 186 4.62 9.17 -4.39
CA GLU A 186 5.38 9.26 -3.15
C GLU A 186 4.49 9.34 -1.91
N ASN A 187 3.50 10.22 -1.94
CA ASN A 187 2.54 10.33 -0.84
C ASN A 187 1.79 9.01 -0.61
N GLN A 188 1.35 8.36 -1.69
CA GLN A 188 0.60 7.10 -1.60
C GLN A 188 1.45 5.92 -1.12
N ASP A 189 2.69 5.82 -1.60
CA ASP A 189 3.58 4.72 -1.24
C ASP A 189 4.11 4.87 0.18
N ASN A 190 4.42 6.10 0.63
CA ASN A 190 4.76 6.38 2.02
C ASN A 190 3.60 6.02 2.95
N ALA A 191 2.39 6.51 2.65
CA ALA A 191 1.20 6.17 3.44
C ALA A 191 0.95 4.65 3.50
N PHE A 192 1.24 3.93 2.41
CA PHE A 192 1.10 2.48 2.37
C PHE A 192 2.12 1.77 3.26
N VAL A 193 3.42 2.08 3.15
CA VAL A 193 4.46 1.43 3.98
C VAL A 193 4.29 1.78 5.46
N ASP A 194 3.94 3.04 5.77
CA ASP A 194 3.67 3.50 7.14
C ASP A 194 2.49 2.77 7.76
N THR A 195 1.45 2.48 6.98
CA THR A 195 0.30 1.71 7.46
C THR A 195 0.70 0.30 7.89
N LEU A 196 1.56 -0.36 7.11
CA LEU A 196 2.04 -1.71 7.40
C LEU A 196 3.01 -1.71 8.59
N ASP A 197 3.87 -0.71 8.68
CA ASP A 197 4.81 -0.54 9.78
C ASP A 197 4.09 -0.28 11.10
N ASN A 198 3.16 0.67 11.11
CA ASN A 198 2.33 0.99 12.27
C ASN A 198 1.53 -0.22 12.74
N PHE A 199 1.12 -1.11 11.84
CA PHE A 199 0.48 -2.37 12.22
C PHE A 199 1.43 -3.32 12.94
N LEU A 200 2.66 -3.52 12.44
CA LEU A 200 3.65 -4.37 13.11
C LEU A 200 4.06 -3.81 14.47
N ARG A 201 4.21 -2.48 14.57
CA ARG A 201 4.63 -1.81 15.81
C ARG A 201 3.67 -1.98 16.98
N ARG A 202 2.40 -2.36 16.74
CA ARG A 202 1.45 -2.74 17.81
C ARG A 202 1.91 -3.95 18.62
N TRP A 203 2.80 -4.76 18.04
CA TRP A 203 3.33 -5.99 18.63
C TRP A 203 4.82 -5.86 19.00
N ALA A 204 5.46 -4.75 18.61
CA ALA A 204 6.82 -4.43 19.03
C ALA A 204 6.84 -3.97 20.49
N VAL A 205 7.97 -4.14 21.18
CA VAL A 205 8.15 -3.63 22.54
C VAL A 205 8.52 -2.15 22.50
N ASN A 206 7.85 -1.33 23.33
CA ASN A 206 8.02 0.13 23.39
C ASN A 206 7.86 0.80 22.01
N PRO A 207 6.63 0.90 21.45
CA PRO A 207 6.44 1.72 20.26
C PRO A 207 6.90 3.15 20.58
N PRO A 208 7.69 3.81 19.70
CA PRO A 208 8.01 5.22 19.88
C PRO A 208 6.68 5.98 20.03
N ALA A 209 6.64 6.93 20.96
CA ALA A 209 5.46 7.78 21.13
C ALA A 209 5.13 8.42 19.78
N VAL A 210 3.90 8.20 19.30
CA VAL A 210 3.40 8.92 18.12
C VAL A 210 3.36 10.40 18.49
N PRO A 211 3.94 11.30 17.68
CA PRO A 211 3.93 12.74 17.95
C PRO A 211 2.50 13.32 17.99
#